data_AF-A0A147BW10-F1
#
_entry.id   AF-A0A147BW10-F1
#
_cell.length_a   1.000
_cell.length_b   1.000
_cell.length_c   1.000
_cell.angle_alpha   90.00
_cell.angle_beta   90.00
_cell.angle_gamma   90.00
#
_symmetry.space_group_name_H-M   'P 1'
#
loop_
_entity.id
_entity.type
_entity.pdbx_description
1 polymer ?
#
loop_
_entity_poly.entity_id
_entity_poly.type
_entity_poly.pdbx_seq_one_letter_code
_entity_poly.pdbx_strand_id
1 'polypeptide(L)'
;MLSVLVLALCLLISGGISADDTEDASSTHEKIEETTSTTSLSGPVFNYSETNPELEKYQDAWRFVTSNESFIMTYRNFNTNPTGENTTSCVNATMIYKNETTHYVLHHVTFLNTTSNMTIVV
;
A
#
# COMPACT_ATOMS: atom_id res chain seq x y z
N MET A 1 7.56 29.54 -21.03
CA MET A 1 8.25 30.09 -19.86
C MET A 1 7.27 30.88 -19.02
N LEU A 2 6.60 30.19 -18.09
CA LEU A 2 5.54 30.73 -17.23
C LEU A 2 6.09 30.85 -15.79
N SER A 3 7.26 31.49 -15.64
CA SER A 3 8.09 31.39 -14.43
C SER A 3 8.45 32.72 -13.78
N VAL A 4 7.90 33.85 -14.24
CA VAL A 4 8.31 35.18 -13.71
C VAL A 4 7.14 36.02 -13.21
N LEU A 5 5.88 35.70 -13.56
CA LEU A 5 4.74 36.51 -13.15
C LEU A 5 4.23 36.24 -11.71
N VAL A 6 4.59 35.11 -11.10
CA VAL A 6 4.07 34.71 -9.78
C VAL A 6 4.91 35.25 -8.61
N LEU A 7 6.18 35.61 -8.83
CA LEU A 7 7.05 36.10 -7.74
C LEU A 7 6.74 37.55 -7.29
N ALA A 8 6.05 38.34 -8.10
CA ALA A 8 5.77 39.74 -7.77
C ALA A 8 4.59 39.92 -6.81
N LEU A 9 3.77 38.88 -6.57
CA LEU A 9 2.57 38.99 -5.74
C LEU A 9 2.83 38.68 -4.24
N CYS A 10 3.93 38.02 -3.90
CA CYS A 10 4.24 37.68 -2.51
C CYS A 10 5.02 38.75 -1.75
N LEU A 11 5.51 39.80 -2.42
CA LEU A 11 6.37 40.82 -1.81
C LEU A 11 5.62 42.08 -1.35
N LEU A 12 4.29 42.13 -1.48
CA LEU A 12 3.49 43.35 -1.20
C LEU A 12 2.49 43.22 -0.05
N ILE A 13 2.55 42.17 0.77
CA ILE A 13 1.77 42.10 2.01
C ILE A 13 2.71 42.18 3.21
N SER A 14 3.03 43.44 3.53
CA SER A 14 3.32 43.97 4.86
C SER A 14 4.56 43.46 5.62
N GLY A 15 5.64 44.24 5.50
CA GLY A 15 6.31 44.70 6.73
C GLY A 15 5.42 45.69 7.47
N GLY A 16 5.51 45.90 8.78
CA GLY A 16 6.33 45.36 9.85
C GLY A 16 5.88 46.02 11.17
N ILE A 17 6.48 45.65 12.31
CA ILE A 17 7.03 46.58 13.31
C ILE A 17 7.86 45.79 14.34
N SER A 18 8.90 46.47 14.81
CA SER A 18 9.89 46.11 15.83
C SER A 18 9.31 46.09 17.25
N ALA A 19 9.73 45.12 18.07
CA ALA A 19 10.23 45.36 19.43
C ALA A 19 10.94 44.10 19.95
N ASP A 20 12.15 44.32 20.45
CA ASP A 20 12.91 43.47 21.36
C ASP A 20 12.07 43.17 22.61
N ASP A 21 12.13 41.95 23.13
CA ASP A 21 12.04 41.68 24.57
C ASP A 21 12.48 40.23 24.85
N THR A 22 13.55 40.15 25.63
CA THR A 22 14.07 38.96 26.31
C THR A 22 13.08 38.54 27.39
N GLU A 23 12.70 37.26 27.49
CA GLU A 23 12.31 36.65 28.77
C GLU A 23 12.29 35.12 28.70
N ASP A 24 13.05 34.49 29.60
CA ASP A 24 13.06 33.06 29.92
C ASP A 24 11.66 32.55 30.27
N ALA A 25 11.24 31.43 29.69
CA ALA A 25 10.16 30.62 30.25
C ALA A 25 10.38 29.13 29.98
N SER A 26 10.83 28.45 31.03
CA SER A 26 10.82 27.00 31.27
C SER A 26 9.69 26.24 30.55
N SER A 27 10.03 25.35 29.62
CA SER A 27 9.08 24.43 29.01
C SER A 27 8.73 23.29 29.98
N THR A 28 7.59 23.41 30.65
CA THR A 28 6.95 22.29 31.35
C THR A 28 6.55 21.25 30.32
N HIS A 29 7.06 20.03 30.46
CA HIS A 29 6.74 18.89 29.61
C HIS A 29 5.28 18.46 29.86
N GLU A 30 4.34 18.90 29.02
CA GLU A 30 2.97 18.40 29.05
C GLU A 30 2.97 16.91 28.69
N LYS A 31 2.73 16.06 29.68
CA LYS A 31 2.42 14.64 29.50
C LYS A 31 0.99 14.58 28.93
N ILE A 32 0.88 14.42 27.61
CA ILE A 32 -0.38 14.07 26.96
C ILE A 32 -0.72 12.64 27.43
N GLU A 33 -1.59 12.54 28.42
CA GLU A 33 -2.16 11.28 28.86
C GLU A 33 -3.18 10.86 27.81
N GLU A 34 -2.75 9.98 26.89
CA GLU A 34 -3.59 9.39 25.86
C GLU A 34 -4.61 8.46 26.52
N THR A 35 -5.67 9.07 27.05
CA THR A 35 -6.82 8.35 27.58
C THR A 35 -7.58 7.77 26.38
N THR A 36 -7.24 6.55 25.99
CA THR A 36 -8.00 5.78 25.02
C THR A 36 -9.37 5.49 25.62
N SER A 37 -10.32 6.39 25.36
CA SER A 37 -11.74 6.17 25.65
C SER A 37 -12.25 5.13 24.66
N THR A 38 -12.31 3.87 25.10
CA THR A 38 -12.91 2.78 24.32
C THR A 38 -14.42 3.00 24.26
N THR A 39 -14.85 3.83 23.31
CA THR A 39 -16.25 3.86 22.90
C THR A 39 -16.58 2.48 22.37
N SER A 40 -17.41 1.73 23.10
CA SER A 40 -17.91 0.43 22.67
C SER A 40 -18.77 0.63 21.41
N LEU A 41 -18.16 0.45 20.24
CA LEU A 41 -18.86 0.38 18.98
C LEU A 41 -19.69 -0.92 19.00
N SER A 42 -20.98 -0.78 19.28
CA SER A 42 -21.96 -1.85 19.11
C SER A 42 -22.20 -2.07 17.62
N GLY A 43 -21.29 -2.82 16.99
CA GLY A 43 -21.35 -3.25 15.61
C GLY A 43 -20.99 -4.74 15.50
N PRO A 44 -21.25 -5.36 14.34
CA PRO A 44 -20.81 -6.73 14.11
C PRO A 44 -19.29 -6.84 14.31
N VAL A 45 -18.88 -7.83 15.10
CA VAL A 45 -17.46 -8.18 15.24
C VAL A 45 -17.08 -8.98 14.00
N PHE A 46 -16.24 -8.40 13.16
CA PHE A 46 -15.69 -9.09 12.00
C PHE A 46 -14.41 -9.82 12.42
N ASN A 47 -14.38 -11.13 12.20
CA ASN A 47 -13.19 -11.94 12.40
C ASN A 47 -12.44 -12.05 11.07
N TYR A 48 -11.37 -11.26 10.94
CA TYR A 48 -10.47 -11.29 9.79
C TYR A 48 -9.36 -12.33 10.03
N SER A 49 -9.10 -13.16 9.03
CA SER A 49 -8.02 -14.17 9.16
C SER A 49 -6.65 -13.49 9.18
N GLU A 50 -6.55 -12.33 8.54
CA GLU A 50 -5.39 -11.44 8.48
C GLU A 50 -5.01 -10.85 9.84
N THR A 51 -5.94 -10.84 10.80
CA THR A 51 -5.70 -10.34 12.17
C THR A 51 -5.57 -11.46 13.20
N ASN A 52 -5.62 -12.73 12.77
CA ASN A 52 -5.51 -13.86 13.67
C ASN A 52 -4.03 -14.14 14.01
N PRO A 53 -3.59 -13.96 15.27
CA PRO A 53 -2.18 -14.15 15.64
C PRO A 53 -1.67 -15.58 15.42
N GLU A 54 -2.55 -16.59 15.49
CA GLU A 54 -2.17 -17.99 15.23
C GLU A 54 -1.78 -18.23 13.77
N LEU A 55 -2.20 -17.34 12.85
CA LEU A 55 -1.94 -17.42 11.43
C LEU A 55 -0.78 -16.54 10.95
N GLU A 56 -0.26 -15.64 11.79
CA GLU A 56 0.77 -14.65 11.43
C GLU A 56 1.98 -15.29 10.74
N LYS A 57 2.47 -16.43 11.26
CA LYS A 57 3.59 -17.19 10.70
C LYS A 57 3.40 -17.69 9.25
N TYR A 58 2.17 -17.71 8.75
CA TYR A 58 1.82 -18.12 7.39
C TYR A 58 1.52 -16.95 6.44
N GLN A 59 1.53 -15.71 6.95
CA GLN A 59 1.11 -14.52 6.20
C GLN A 59 2.29 -13.65 5.74
N ASP A 60 3.51 -14.20 5.77
CA ASP A 60 4.70 -13.54 5.21
C ASP A 60 4.62 -13.50 3.67
N ALA A 61 4.14 -12.36 3.17
CA ALA A 61 4.02 -12.11 1.75
C ALA A 61 5.38 -12.14 1.05
N TRP A 62 6.44 -11.56 1.64
CA TRP A 62 7.76 -11.48 1.00
C TRP A 62 8.36 -12.87 0.77
N ARG A 63 8.36 -13.71 1.82
CA ARG A 63 8.82 -15.10 1.71
C ARG A 63 8.01 -15.88 0.68
N PHE A 64 6.70 -15.64 0.62
CA PHE A 64 5.84 -16.27 -0.38
C PHE A 64 6.23 -15.81 -1.79
N VAL A 65 6.20 -14.51 -2.09
CA VAL A 65 6.39 -14.01 -3.46
C VAL A 65 7.80 -14.20 -4.01
N THR A 66 8.80 -14.42 -3.15
CA THR A 66 10.21 -14.63 -3.54
C THR A 66 10.67 -16.09 -3.52
N SER A 67 9.73 -17.05 -3.44
CA SER A 67 10.07 -18.46 -3.62
C SER A 67 10.79 -18.70 -4.97
N ASN A 68 11.74 -19.63 -4.99
CA ASN A 68 12.42 -20.06 -6.21
C ASN A 68 11.57 -21.03 -7.06
N GLU A 69 10.31 -21.22 -6.70
CA GLU A 69 9.35 -22.08 -7.40
C GLU A 69 8.41 -21.24 -8.27
N SER A 70 7.83 -21.86 -9.30
CA SER A 70 6.75 -21.28 -10.08
C SER A 70 5.41 -21.49 -9.39
N PHE A 71 4.56 -20.46 -9.38
CA PHE A 71 3.21 -20.53 -8.83
C PHE A 71 2.20 -20.90 -9.90
N ILE A 72 1.45 -21.97 -9.67
CA ILE A 72 0.37 -22.40 -10.56
C ILE A 72 -0.97 -22.15 -9.87
N MET A 73 -1.87 -21.43 -10.51
CA MET A 73 -3.23 -21.23 -9.99
C MET A 73 -4.09 -22.44 -10.30
N THR A 74 -4.40 -23.23 -9.28
CA THR A 74 -5.21 -24.45 -9.39
C THR A 74 -6.70 -24.16 -9.16
N TYR A 75 -7.01 -23.27 -8.22
CA TYR A 75 -8.38 -22.91 -7.84
C TYR A 75 -8.51 -21.40 -7.66
N ARG A 76 -9.69 -20.88 -8.01
CA ARG A 76 -10.13 -19.52 -7.71
C ARG A 76 -11.64 -19.49 -7.60
N ASN A 77 -12.18 -18.52 -6.87
CA ASN A 77 -13.62 -18.32 -6.66
C ASN A 77 -14.17 -17.10 -7.43
N PHE A 78 -13.36 -16.48 -8.29
CA PHE A 78 -13.75 -15.36 -9.13
C PHE A 78 -13.21 -15.53 -10.56
N ASN A 79 -13.79 -14.81 -11.52
CA ASN A 79 -13.29 -14.71 -12.89
C ASN A 79 -12.64 -13.33 -13.09
N THR A 80 -11.56 -13.29 -13.87
CA THR A 80 -10.76 -12.06 -14.10
C THR A 80 -11.32 -11.15 -15.20
N ASN A 81 -12.34 -11.60 -15.95
CA ASN A 81 -12.99 -10.77 -16.96
C ASN A 81 -14.05 -9.86 -16.29
N PRO A 82 -14.10 -8.53 -16.57
CA PRO A 82 -15.17 -7.64 -16.12
C PRO A 82 -16.59 -8.10 -16.46
N THR A 83 -16.76 -8.92 -17.51
CA THR A 83 -18.06 -9.52 -17.88
C THR A 83 -18.40 -10.78 -17.06
N GLY A 84 -17.48 -11.24 -16.19
CA GLY A 84 -17.61 -12.46 -15.41
C GLY A 84 -17.28 -13.74 -16.18
N GLU A 85 -16.88 -13.66 -17.44
CA GLU A 85 -16.53 -14.84 -18.24
C GLU A 85 -15.21 -15.49 -17.79
N ASN A 86 -15.19 -16.82 -17.82
CA ASN A 86 -14.00 -17.61 -17.49
C ASN A 86 -13.11 -17.80 -18.73
N THR A 87 -12.41 -16.74 -19.13
CA THR A 87 -11.56 -16.74 -20.33
C THR A 87 -10.09 -17.04 -20.08
N THR A 88 -9.70 -17.31 -18.83
CA THR A 88 -8.30 -17.53 -18.43
C THR A 88 -8.10 -18.88 -17.75
N SER A 89 -7.15 -19.68 -18.25
CA SER A 89 -6.74 -20.95 -17.66
C SER A 89 -5.22 -21.07 -17.65
N CYS A 90 -4.68 -22.14 -17.03
CA CYS A 90 -3.24 -22.42 -17.02
C CYS A 90 -2.40 -21.23 -16.54
N VAL A 91 -2.86 -20.52 -15.50
CA VAL A 91 -2.14 -19.35 -14.96
C VAL A 91 -0.90 -19.82 -14.22
N ASN A 92 0.24 -19.24 -14.60
CA ASN A 92 1.55 -19.49 -14.01
C ASN A 92 2.24 -18.15 -13.72
N ALA A 93 2.95 -18.03 -12.60
CA ALA A 93 3.80 -16.90 -12.28
C ALA A 93 5.20 -17.39 -11.87
N THR A 94 6.24 -16.83 -12.48
CA THR A 94 7.63 -17.14 -12.15
C THR A 94 8.37 -15.85 -11.81
N MET A 95 9.08 -15.83 -10.69
CA MET A 95 9.90 -14.66 -10.32
C MET A 95 11.05 -14.49 -11.32
N ILE A 96 11.23 -13.26 -11.83
CA ILE A 96 12.34 -12.93 -12.74
C ILE A 96 13.31 -11.90 -12.15
N TYR A 97 12.88 -11.15 -11.12
CA TYR A 97 13.73 -10.21 -10.42
C TYR A 97 13.22 -9.97 -9.01
N LYS A 98 14.14 -9.73 -8.07
CA LYS A 98 13.83 -9.23 -6.73
C LYS A 98 14.87 -8.22 -6.25
N ASN A 99 14.40 -7.24 -5.50
CA ASN A 99 15.21 -6.31 -4.72
C ASN A 99 14.89 -6.51 -3.25
N GLU A 100 15.83 -7.13 -2.53
CA GLU A 100 15.73 -7.42 -1.09
C GLU A 100 15.63 -6.16 -0.23
N THR A 101 16.27 -5.06 -0.63
CA THR A 101 16.26 -3.83 0.17
C THR A 101 14.90 -3.16 0.14
N THR A 102 14.25 -3.11 -1.03
CA THR A 102 12.97 -2.40 -1.21
C THR A 102 11.76 -3.31 -1.11
N HIS A 103 11.93 -4.62 -0.89
CA HIS A 103 10.87 -5.62 -0.98
C HIS A 103 10.08 -5.53 -2.29
N TYR A 104 10.80 -5.29 -3.39
CA TYR A 104 10.22 -5.23 -4.73
C TYR A 104 10.51 -6.52 -5.48
N VAL A 105 9.50 -7.08 -6.14
CA VAL A 105 9.62 -8.31 -6.93
C VAL A 105 8.92 -8.11 -8.27
N LEU A 106 9.48 -8.72 -9.32
CA LEU A 106 8.86 -8.80 -10.63
C LEU A 106 8.62 -10.27 -10.98
N HIS A 107 7.39 -10.59 -11.33
CA HIS A 107 7.01 -11.89 -11.85
C HIS A 107 6.70 -11.78 -13.33
N HIS A 108 7.10 -12.81 -14.06
CA HIS A 108 6.62 -13.11 -15.39
C HIS A 108 5.36 -13.96 -15.25
N VAL A 109 4.20 -13.43 -15.64
CA VAL A 109 2.92 -14.11 -15.51
C VAL A 109 2.43 -14.55 -16.88
N THR A 110 2.01 -15.81 -16.99
CA THR A 110 1.46 -16.36 -18.22
C THR A 110 0.10 -16.99 -17.97
N PHE A 111 -0.80 -16.90 -18.94
CA PHE A 111 -2.06 -17.64 -18.91
C PHE A 111 -2.54 -17.99 -20.32
N LEU A 112 -3.32 -19.05 -20.44
CA LEU A 112 -4.04 -19.39 -21.67
C LEU A 112 -5.34 -18.59 -21.73
N ASN A 113 -5.50 -17.77 -22.76
CA ASN A 113 -6.78 -17.18 -23.10
C ASN A 113 -7.61 -18.23 -23.85
N THR A 114 -8.71 -18.68 -23.25
CA THR A 114 -9.54 -19.75 -23.81
C THR A 114 -10.43 -19.29 -24.97
N THR A 115 -10.62 -17.98 -25.15
CA THR A 115 -11.36 -17.41 -26.28
C THR A 115 -10.51 -17.38 -27.54
N SER A 116 -9.28 -16.86 -27.45
CA SER A 116 -8.35 -16.80 -28.59
C SER A 116 -7.50 -18.06 -28.75
N ASN A 117 -7.50 -18.93 -27.74
CA ASN A 117 -6.62 -20.09 -27.62
C ASN A 117 -5.12 -19.73 -27.73
N MET A 118 -4.75 -18.56 -27.21
CA MET A 118 -3.39 -18.04 -27.20
C MET A 118 -2.86 -17.94 -25.78
N THR A 119 -1.57 -18.25 -25.60
CA THR A 119 -0.87 -17.92 -24.35
C THR A 119 -0.54 -16.44 -24.34
N ILE A 120 -0.97 -15.75 -23.28
CA ILE A 120 -0.71 -14.33 -23.05
C ILE A 120 0.33 -14.23 -21.93
N VAL A 121 1.21 -13.25 -22.08
CA VAL A 121 2.28 -12.90 -21.14
C VAL A 121 1.99 -11.51 -20.58
N VAL A 122 2.13 -11.35 -19.27
CA VAL A 122 1.99 -10.08 -18.52
C VAL A 122 3.23 -9.87 -17.65
#